data_AF-A0A519TG08-F1
#
_entry.id   AF-A0A519TG08-F1
#
_cell.length_a   1.000
_cell.length_b   1.000
_cell.length_c   1.000
_cell.angle_alpha   90.00
_cell.angle_beta   90.00
_cell.angle_gamma   90.00
#
_symmetry.space_group_name_H-M   'P 1'
#
loop_
_entity.id
_entity.type
_entity.pdbx_description
1 polymer ?
#
loop_
_entity_poly.entity_id
_entity_poly.type
_entity_poly.pdbx_seq_one_letter_code
_entity_poly.pdbx_strand_id
1 'polypeptide(L)'
;MATNILHSAQAKSIGGRDGHIESTDNVLNLELTMPRALGGRAREGATNPEQLFAAGYAACFGNAVIHIARQAKVNVGDISIDAQVELFMNEDNLPTLGVARE
;
A
#
# COMPACT_ATOMS: atom_id res chain seq x y z
N MET A 1 16.42 -2.68 -25.28
CA MET A 1 15.92 -3.79 -24.44
C MET A 1 14.40 -3.65 -24.39
N ALA A 2 13.65 -4.63 -24.88
CA ALA A 2 12.19 -4.60 -24.78
C ALA A 2 11.81 -5.08 -23.37
N THR A 3 11.20 -4.20 -22.58
CA THR A 3 10.65 -4.58 -21.27
C THR A 3 9.46 -5.50 -21.50
N ASN A 4 9.55 -6.76 -21.05
CA ASN A 4 8.43 -7.69 -21.09
C ASN A 4 7.45 -7.37 -19.96
N ILE A 5 6.49 -6.49 -20.21
CA ILE A 5 5.46 -6.08 -19.26
C ILE A 5 4.39 -7.18 -19.18
N LEU A 6 4.29 -7.85 -18.04
CA LEU A 6 3.30 -8.93 -17.84
C LEU A 6 1.90 -8.41 -17.52
N HIS A 7 1.80 -7.33 -16.74
CA HIS A 7 0.54 -6.69 -16.36
C HIS A 7 0.77 -5.24 -15.93
N SER A 8 -0.22 -4.37 -16.14
CA SER A 8 -0.21 -2.97 -15.69
C SER A 8 -1.56 -2.59 -15.10
N ALA A 9 -1.54 -1.72 -14.10
CA ALA A 9 -2.72 -1.12 -13.48
C ALA A 9 -2.52 0.40 -13.40
N GLN A 10 -3.61 1.16 -13.44
CA GLN A 10 -3.59 2.62 -13.38
C GLN A 10 -4.68 3.11 -12.42
N ALA A 11 -4.35 4.17 -11.67
CA ALA A 11 -5.28 4.87 -10.80
C ALA A 11 -5.05 6.38 -10.84
N LYS A 12 -6.13 7.13 -10.60
CA LYS A 12 -6.16 8.59 -10.59
C LYS A 12 -6.55 9.06 -9.19
N SER A 13 -5.76 9.99 -8.64
CA SER A 13 -6.08 10.69 -7.40
C SER A 13 -6.62 12.09 -7.71
N ILE A 14 -7.68 12.48 -7.00
CA ILE A 14 -8.31 13.81 -7.09
C ILE A 14 -8.32 14.39 -5.67
N GLY A 15 -7.79 15.59 -5.48
CA GLY A 15 -7.76 16.24 -4.14
C GLY A 15 -6.67 15.73 -3.19
N GLY A 16 -5.80 14.82 -3.63
CA GLY A 16 -4.66 14.34 -2.86
C GLY A 16 -5.07 13.53 -1.62
N ARG A 17 -4.40 13.76 -0.48
CA ARG A 17 -4.54 12.96 0.74
C ARG A 17 -5.89 13.09 1.45
N ASP A 18 -6.70 14.08 1.11
CA ASP A 18 -8.04 14.29 1.69
C ASP A 18 -9.13 14.32 0.61
N GLY A 19 -8.93 13.57 -0.49
CA GLY A 19 -9.86 13.51 -1.62
C GLY A 19 -10.30 12.09 -1.96
N HIS A 20 -10.10 11.69 -3.22
CA HIS A 20 -10.61 10.44 -3.79
C HIS A 20 -9.54 9.75 -4.65
N ILE A 21 -9.57 8.42 -4.73
CA ILE A 21 -8.77 7.63 -5.65
C ILE A 21 -9.62 6.60 -6.40
N GLU A 22 -9.45 6.54 -7.72
CA GLU A 22 -10.15 5.63 -8.62
C GLU A 22 -9.18 4.87 -9.53
N SER A 23 -9.30 3.55 -9.67
CA SER A 23 -8.60 2.77 -10.69
C SER A 23 -9.36 2.80 -12.02
N THR A 24 -8.66 2.58 -13.14
CA THR A 24 -9.29 2.62 -14.48
C THR A 24 -10.37 1.55 -14.69
N ASP A 25 -10.32 0.47 -13.92
CA ASP A 25 -11.30 -0.61 -13.89
C ASP A 25 -12.34 -0.46 -12.75
N ASN A 26 -12.29 0.65 -12.00
CA ASN A 26 -13.17 0.98 -10.86
C ASN A 26 -13.15 -0.02 -9.69
N VAL A 27 -12.21 -0.95 -9.65
CA VAL A 27 -12.07 -1.89 -8.52
C VAL A 27 -11.61 -1.16 -7.26
N LEU A 28 -10.68 -0.21 -7.40
CA LEU A 28 -10.38 0.77 -6.37
C LEU A 28 -11.21 2.01 -6.65
N ASN A 29 -12.14 2.33 -5.75
CA ASN A 29 -12.94 3.55 -5.77
C ASN A 29 -13.13 3.94 -4.30
N LEU A 30 -12.19 4.72 -3.78
CA LEU A 30 -12.00 4.89 -2.33
C LEU A 30 -11.87 6.37 -1.98
N GLU A 31 -12.53 6.75 -0.90
CA GLU A 31 -12.32 8.03 -0.24
C GLU A 31 -10.98 8.02 0.51
N LEU A 32 -10.24 9.12 0.39
CA LEU A 32 -8.99 9.36 1.10
C LEU A 32 -9.19 10.45 2.15
N THR A 33 -8.62 10.24 3.33
CA THR A 33 -8.63 11.22 4.41
C THR A 33 -7.27 11.38 5.04
N MET A 34 -6.94 12.62 5.42
CA MET A 34 -5.76 12.83 6.25
C MET A 34 -6.00 12.31 7.68
N PRO A 35 -5.05 11.56 8.25
CA PRO A 35 -5.15 11.08 9.62
C PRO A 35 -5.08 12.25 10.62
N ARG A 36 -5.67 12.07 11.81
CA ARG A 36 -5.69 13.10 12.87
C ARG A 36 -4.29 13.54 13.29
N ALA A 37 -3.34 12.60 13.30
CA ALA A 37 -1.93 12.88 13.62
C ALA A 37 -1.29 13.91 12.68
N LEU A 38 -1.82 14.08 11.46
CA LEU A 38 -1.38 15.07 10.47
C LEU A 38 -2.35 16.26 10.38
N GLY A 39 -3.18 16.49 11.41
CA GLY A 39 -4.16 17.59 11.43
C GLY A 39 -5.43 17.35 10.60
N GLY A 40 -5.64 16.12 10.10
CA GLY A 40 -6.81 15.76 9.32
C GLY A 40 -8.03 15.38 10.15
N ARG A 41 -9.17 15.21 9.47
CA ARG A 41 -10.46 14.86 10.12
C ARG A 41 -10.64 13.36 10.34
N ALA A 42 -9.84 12.52 9.69
CA ALA A 42 -10.01 11.06 9.66
C ALA A 42 -11.47 10.67 9.41
N ARG A 43 -11.97 10.99 8.21
CA ARG A 43 -13.36 10.69 7.81
C ARG A 43 -13.64 9.20 7.93
N GLU A 44 -14.80 8.86 8.48
CA GLU A 44 -15.25 7.47 8.59
C GLU A 44 -15.39 6.84 7.20
N GLY A 45 -14.97 5.58 7.07
CA GLY A 45 -15.01 4.84 5.80
C GLY A 45 -13.96 5.27 4.75
N ALA A 46 -13.16 6.30 5.03
CA ALA A 46 -12.05 6.71 4.17
C ALA A 46 -10.72 6.10 4.65
N THR A 47 -9.84 5.82 3.71
CA THR A 47 -8.49 5.32 3.98
C THR A 47 -7.44 6.42 3.77
N ASN A 48 -6.15 6.08 3.82
CA ASN A 48 -5.05 7.00 3.55
C ASN A 48 -3.93 6.29 2.76
N PRO A 49 -3.01 7.03 2.15
CA PRO A 49 -1.93 6.44 1.36
C PRO A 49 -1.04 5.46 2.15
N GLU A 50 -0.81 5.69 3.44
CA GLU A 50 -0.01 4.82 4.31
C GLU A 50 -0.65 3.42 4.42
N GLN A 51 -1.97 3.37 4.68
CA GLN A 51 -2.72 2.13 4.76
C GLN A 51 -2.76 1.38 3.42
N LEU A 52 -2.95 2.10 2.31
CA LEU A 52 -2.93 1.51 0.97
C LEU A 52 -1.56 0.90 0.63
N PHE A 53 -0.47 1.59 1.00
CA PHE A 53 0.88 1.07 0.82
C PHE A 53 1.14 -0.14 1.70
N ALA A 54 0.73 -0.10 2.97
CA ALA A 54 0.84 -1.24 3.89
C ALA A 54 0.10 -2.48 3.37
N ALA A 55 -1.15 -2.32 2.95
CA ALA A 55 -1.97 -3.40 2.41
C ALA A 55 -1.34 -4.01 1.14
N GLY A 56 -0.91 -3.18 0.20
CA GLY A 56 -0.25 -3.63 -1.03
C GLY A 56 1.07 -4.35 -0.75
N TYR A 57 1.89 -3.80 0.16
CA TYR A 57 3.17 -4.41 0.54
C TYR A 57 2.97 -5.76 1.23
N ALA A 58 2.09 -5.84 2.23
CA ALA A 58 1.78 -7.07 2.95
C ALA A 58 1.31 -8.19 2.02
N ALA A 59 0.37 -7.87 1.12
CA ALA A 59 -0.15 -8.83 0.14
C ALA A 59 0.94 -9.30 -0.83
N CYS A 60 1.77 -8.38 -1.34
CA CYS A 60 2.86 -8.71 -2.26
C CYS A 60 3.91 -9.60 -1.58
N PHE A 61 4.34 -9.26 -0.37
CA PHE A 61 5.32 -10.03 0.38
C PHE A 61 4.77 -11.40 0.77
N GLY A 62 3.50 -11.49 1.18
CA GLY A 62 2.84 -12.77 1.43
C GLY A 62 2.87 -13.68 0.20
N ASN A 63 2.53 -13.16 -0.97
CA ASN A 63 2.62 -13.95 -2.21
C ASN A 63 4.06 -14.39 -2.52
N ALA A 64 5.07 -13.56 -2.25
CA ALA A 64 6.47 -13.95 -2.40
C ALA A 64 6.85 -15.11 -1.46
N VAL A 65 6.42 -15.08 -0.20
CA VAL A 65 6.63 -16.17 0.76
C VAL A 65 5.98 -17.47 0.27
N ILE A 66 4.72 -17.41 -0.17
CA ILE A 66 4.00 -18.56 -0.74
C ILE A 66 4.75 -19.12 -1.95
N HIS A 67 5.25 -18.24 -2.83
CA HIS A 67 5.98 -18.64 -4.03
C HIS A 67 7.25 -19.43 -3.68
N ILE A 68 8.06 -18.92 -2.75
CA ILE A 68 9.29 -19.59 -2.31
C ILE A 68 8.98 -20.89 -1.57
N ALA A 69 7.96 -20.92 -0.71
CA ALA A 69 7.53 -22.14 -0.02
C ALA A 69 7.14 -23.25 -1.00
N ARG A 70 6.39 -22.90 -2.06
CA ARG A 70 6.04 -23.84 -3.15
C ARG A 70 7.27 -24.37 -3.87
N GLN A 71 8.25 -23.54 -4.18
CA GLN A 71 9.52 -23.98 -4.78
C GLN A 71 10.28 -24.94 -3.86
N ALA A 72 10.25 -24.68 -2.55
CA ALA A 72 10.85 -25.53 -1.52
C ALA A 72 10.01 -26.79 -1.19
N LYS A 73 8.84 -26.96 -1.83
CA LYS A 73 7.88 -28.04 -1.54
C LYS A 73 7.42 -28.08 -0.08
N VAL A 74 7.38 -26.92 0.57
CA VAL A 74 6.86 -26.74 1.93
C VAL A 74 5.42 -26.26 1.85
N ASN A 75 4.51 -26.92 2.56
CA ASN A 75 3.13 -26.44 2.72
C ASN A 75 3.06 -25.48 3.90
N VAL A 76 2.74 -24.20 3.62
CA VAL A 76 2.67 -23.14 4.63
C VAL A 76 1.25 -22.86 5.12
N GLY A 77 0.22 -23.48 4.52
CA GLY A 77 -1.17 -23.18 4.84
C GLY A 77 -1.51 -21.70 4.61
N ASP A 78 -2.39 -21.16 5.46
CA ASP A 78 -2.72 -19.73 5.48
C ASP A 78 -1.61 -18.96 6.18
N ILE A 79 -1.06 -17.96 5.48
CA ILE A 79 -0.03 -17.07 6.04
C ILE A 79 -0.62 -15.69 6.32
N SER A 80 -0.15 -15.06 7.40
CA SER A 80 -0.43 -13.66 7.71
C SER A 80 0.86 -12.86 7.66
N ILE A 81 0.82 -11.69 7.02
CA ILE A 81 1.92 -10.74 6.96
C ILE A 81 1.41 -9.41 7.50
N ASP A 82 2.01 -8.96 8.60
CA ASP A 82 1.76 -7.64 9.15
C ASP A 82 2.80 -6.67 8.60
N ALA A 83 2.35 -5.61 7.93
CA ALA A 83 3.23 -4.55 7.43
C ALA A 83 2.91 -3.23 8.13
N GLN A 84 3.88 -2.72 8.89
CA GLN A 84 3.82 -1.38 9.46
C GLN A 84 4.46 -0.38 8.50
N VAL A 85 3.71 0.66 8.16
CA VAL A 85 4.17 1.73 7.26
C VAL A 85 4.06 3.05 8.00
N GLU A 86 5.13 3.82 7.93
CA GLU A 86 5.26 5.10 8.62
C GLU A 86 5.51 6.22 7.62
N LEU A 87 4.89 7.36 7.91
CA LEU A 87 5.23 8.64 7.28
C LEU A 87 6.09 9.44 8.26
N PHE A 88 7.31 9.75 7.87
CA PHE A 88 8.26 10.50 8.69
C PHE A 88 8.95 11.59 7.86
N MET A 89 9.63 12.52 8.54
CA MET A 89 10.48 13.52 7.90
C MET A 89 11.89 12.95 7.78
N ASN A 90 12.45 12.92 6.57
CA ASN A 90 13.83 12.48 6.37
C ASN A 90 14.84 13.58 6.77
N GLU A 91 16.14 13.31 6.58
CA GLU A 91 17.24 14.23 6.91
C GLU A 91 17.14 15.59 6.19
N ASP A 92 16.50 15.63 5.03
CA ASP A 92 16.25 16.84 4.24
C ASP A 92 14.93 17.55 4.62
N ASN A 93 14.26 17.11 5.69
CA ASN A 93 12.91 17.55 6.09
C ASN A 93 11.84 17.35 5.00
N LEU A 94 11.93 16.25 4.26
CA LEU A 94 10.93 15.85 3.27
C LEU A 94 10.04 14.71 3.79
N PRO A 95 8.71 14.77 3.58
CA PRO A 95 7.81 13.68 3.92
C PRO A 95 8.17 12.41 3.15
N THR A 96 8.43 11.33 3.87
CA THR A 96 8.91 10.06 3.32
C THR A 96 8.06 8.92 3.88
N LEU A 97 7.65 8.01 3.00
CA LEU A 97 7.00 6.75 3.37
C LEU A 97 8.05 5.64 3.48
N GLY A 98 8.00 4.88 4.56
CA GLY A 98 8.85 3.70 4.74
C GLY A 98 8.10 2.56 5.42
N VAL A 99 8.51 1.32 5.11
CA VAL A 99 8.09 0.14 5.89
C VAL A 99 8.97 0.12 7.14
N ALA A 100 8.35 0.21 8.31
CA ALA A 100 9.06 0.22 9.58
C ALA A 100 9.79 -1.11 9.79
N ARG A 101 10.97 -1.03 10.39
CA ARG A 101 11.66 -2.18 10.98
C ARG A 101 11.47 -2.03 12.49
N GLU A 102 10.95 -3.07 13.14
CA GLU A 102 10.95 -3.16 14.60
C GLU A 102 12.35 -2.91 15.18
#